data_AF-A0A349ZPX8-F1
#
_entry.id   AF-A0A349ZPX8-F1
#
_cell.length_a   1.000
_cell.length_b   1.000
_cell.length_c   1.000
_cell.angle_alpha   90.00
_cell.angle_beta   90.00
_cell.angle_gamma   90.00
#
_symmetry.space_group_name_H-M   'P 1'
#
loop_
_entity.id
_entity.type
_entity.pdbx_description
1 polymer ?
#
loop_
_entity_poly.entity_id
_entity_poly.type
_entity_poly.pdbx_seq_one_letter_code
_entity_poly.pdbx_strand_id
1 'polypeptide(L)'
;MTVIQITLVSVSIQISVLAVLLVLSVKLIGESSKNLTAVFLSFSYSLWLLTDLYWLTYDLMRPESRMPFAANEIGEVAFFLVVAATINSAVRYHTRLPAGYLAGTCLFAFSNTVLWILWSGEIVDDIIMGAVFTWLFYSIVRSLRSAQAFTGREWIGLGILCTALIVCQSLTFIVSEDIKNIPDLCAYILMITGTAFFTYQFIRANKAKLAYARLFLSFALVIWIITAKYMSGGNWYNLFLTLETPGFILWYLSVRKVVKPE
;
A
#
# COMPACT_ATOMS: atom_id res chain seq x y z
N MET A 1 17.86 21.60 3.13
CA MET A 1 16.80 21.05 4.00
C MET A 1 17.32 19.77 4.61
N THR A 2 17.11 19.56 5.91
CA THR A 2 17.39 18.26 6.55
C THR A 2 16.36 17.21 6.10
N VAL A 3 16.68 15.92 6.22
CA VAL A 3 15.76 14.81 5.91
C VAL A 3 14.41 15.01 6.62
N ILE A 4 14.46 15.44 7.88
CA ILE A 4 13.29 15.75 8.73
C ILE A 4 12.41 16.85 8.10
N GLN A 5 13.01 17.92 7.57
CA GLN A 5 12.25 19.00 6.93
C GLN A 5 11.56 18.53 5.64
N ILE A 6 12.19 17.64 4.88
CA ILE A 6 11.58 17.08 3.65
C ILE A 6 10.37 16.22 4.03
N THR A 7 10.53 15.37 5.04
CA THR A 7 9.46 14.51 5.56
C THR A 7 8.25 15.34 5.99
N LEU A 8 8.45 16.36 6.83
CA LEU A 8 7.36 17.23 7.31
C LEU A 8 6.61 17.94 6.17
N VAL A 9 7.33 18.41 5.14
CA VAL A 9 6.72 19.04 3.96
C VAL A 9 5.89 18.03 3.18
N SER A 10 6.42 16.82 2.90
CA SER A 10 5.69 15.77 2.20
C SER A 10 4.42 15.36 2.94
N VAL A 11 4.48 15.19 4.27
CA VAL A 11 3.31 14.88 5.11
C VAL A 11 2.27 15.98 5.07
N SER A 12 2.69 17.24 5.17
CA SER A 12 1.77 18.39 5.14
C SER A 12 1.03 18.50 3.80
N ILE A 13 1.73 18.21 2.69
CA ILE A 13 1.12 18.12 1.36
C ILE A 13 0.13 16.95 1.31
N GLN A 14 0.52 15.78 1.81
CA GLN A 14 -0.33 14.60 1.83
C GLN A 14 -1.62 14.82 2.63
N ILE A 15 -1.53 15.40 3.83
CA ILE A 15 -2.68 15.79 4.65
C ILE A 15 -3.64 16.69 3.86
N SER A 16 -3.11 17.71 3.19
CA SER A 16 -3.91 18.64 2.40
C SER A 16 -4.62 17.93 1.24
N VAL A 17 -3.91 17.04 0.53
CA VAL A 17 -4.47 16.22 -0.54
C VAL A 17 -5.55 15.28 -0.01
N LEU A 18 -5.30 14.57 1.08
CA LEU A 18 -6.25 13.65 1.70
C LEU A 18 -7.51 14.36 2.20
N ALA A 19 -7.39 15.56 2.76
CA ALA A 19 -8.54 16.36 3.17
C ALA A 19 -9.43 16.73 1.96
N VAL A 20 -8.81 17.14 0.84
CA VAL A 20 -9.54 17.42 -0.41
C VAL A 20 -10.20 16.13 -0.95
N LEU A 21 -9.46 15.02 -0.99
CA LEU A 21 -9.97 13.73 -1.46
C LEU A 21 -11.10 13.19 -0.58
N LEU A 22 -11.05 13.41 0.73
CA LEU A 22 -12.12 13.07 1.66
C LEU A 22 -13.40 13.83 1.30
N VAL A 23 -13.33 15.15 1.14
CA VAL A 23 -14.49 15.97 0.72
C VAL A 23 -15.05 15.49 -0.63
N LEU A 24 -14.16 15.22 -1.59
CA LEU A 24 -14.56 14.72 -2.90
C LEU A 24 -15.19 13.33 -2.83
N SER A 25 -14.67 12.42 -2.00
CA SER A 25 -15.22 11.08 -1.79
C SER A 25 -16.60 11.12 -1.13
N VAL A 26 -16.82 12.01 -0.17
CA VAL A 26 -18.14 12.21 0.47
C VAL A 26 -19.17 12.70 -0.55
N LYS A 27 -18.80 13.64 -1.43
CA LYS A 27 -19.67 14.07 -2.53
C LYS A 27 -20.00 12.91 -3.46
N LEU A 28 -19.01 12.09 -3.81
CA LEU A 28 -19.18 10.92 -4.66
C LEU A 28 -20.16 9.89 -4.07
N ILE A 29 -20.23 9.74 -2.74
CA ILE A 29 -21.25 8.88 -2.08
C ILE A 29 -22.66 9.35 -2.43
N GLY A 30 -22.92 10.66 -2.35
CA GLY A 30 -24.21 11.25 -2.72
C GLY A 30 -24.54 11.08 -4.20
N GLU A 31 -23.53 11.20 -5.07
CA GLU A 31 -23.68 11.06 -6.53
C GLU A 31 -23.86 9.62 -7.01
N SER A 32 -23.46 8.62 -6.22
CA SER A 32 -23.39 7.20 -6.64
C SER A 32 -24.45 6.31 -5.98
N SER A 33 -25.59 6.89 -5.58
CA SER A 33 -26.65 6.18 -4.84
C SER A 33 -26.10 5.45 -3.61
N LYS A 34 -25.11 6.04 -2.93
CA LYS A 34 -24.45 5.48 -1.74
C LYS A 34 -23.72 4.16 -2.00
N ASN A 35 -23.02 4.04 -3.14
CA ASN A 35 -22.21 2.87 -3.45
C ASN A 35 -21.20 2.56 -2.32
N LEU A 36 -21.21 1.32 -1.81
CA LEU A 36 -20.34 0.91 -0.69
C LEU A 36 -18.85 1.12 -0.98
N THR A 37 -18.41 1.00 -2.24
CA THR A 37 -17.01 1.24 -2.62
C THR A 37 -16.62 2.70 -2.39
N ALA A 38 -17.52 3.65 -2.68
CA ALA A 38 -17.27 5.07 -2.41
C ALA A 38 -17.30 5.38 -0.90
N VAL A 39 -18.17 4.71 -0.14
CA VAL A 39 -18.25 4.82 1.32
C VAL A 39 -16.96 4.32 1.97
N PHE A 40 -16.52 3.11 1.64
CA PHE A 40 -15.28 2.56 2.20
C PHE A 40 -14.05 3.36 1.77
N LEU A 41 -13.98 3.86 0.52
CA LEU A 41 -12.91 4.76 0.11
C LEU A 41 -12.85 6.03 0.99
N SER A 42 -14.00 6.61 1.33
CA SER A 42 -14.08 7.78 2.20
C SER A 42 -13.54 7.48 3.60
N PHE A 43 -13.90 6.33 4.16
CA PHE A 43 -13.32 5.86 5.42
C PHE A 43 -11.81 5.64 5.32
N SER A 44 -11.30 5.09 4.21
CA SER A 44 -9.86 4.94 4.00
C SER A 44 -9.13 6.29 4.02
N TYR A 45 -9.65 7.32 3.32
CA TYR A 45 -9.05 8.65 3.36
C TYR A 45 -9.12 9.28 4.75
N SER A 46 -10.24 9.11 5.46
CA SER A 46 -10.36 9.61 6.82
C SER A 46 -9.35 8.95 7.76
N LEU A 47 -9.17 7.63 7.69
CA LEU A 47 -8.26 6.90 8.57
C LEU A 47 -6.80 7.29 8.31
N TRP A 48 -6.38 7.35 7.04
CA TRP A 48 -5.01 7.75 6.71
C TRP A 48 -4.74 9.23 7.05
N LEU A 49 -5.73 10.11 6.83
CA LEU A 49 -5.63 11.51 7.24
C LEU A 49 -5.45 11.64 8.76
N LEU A 50 -6.17 10.85 9.56
CA LEU A 50 -6.01 10.84 11.02
C LEU A 50 -4.64 10.30 11.43
N THR A 51 -4.13 9.27 10.75
CA THR A 51 -2.76 8.75 10.95
C THR A 51 -1.73 9.84 10.68
N ASP A 52 -1.80 10.53 9.54
CA ASP A 52 -0.85 11.59 9.18
C ASP A 52 -0.96 12.80 10.14
N LEU A 53 -2.17 13.20 10.54
CA LEU A 53 -2.38 14.28 11.51
C LEU A 53 -1.83 13.94 12.88
N TYR A 54 -2.04 12.70 13.35
CA TYR A 54 -1.49 12.23 14.62
C TYR A 54 0.03 12.23 14.57
N TRP A 55 0.62 11.72 13.49
CA TRP A 55 2.06 11.73 13.28
C TRP A 55 2.64 13.15 13.28
N LEU A 56 2.10 14.05 12.45
CA LEU A 56 2.55 15.44 12.39
C LEU A 56 2.42 16.14 13.75
N THR A 57 1.29 15.96 14.45
CA THR A 57 1.06 16.59 15.75
C THR A 57 2.06 16.09 16.79
N TYR A 58 2.33 14.79 16.82
CA TYR A 58 3.28 14.21 17.76
C TYR A 58 4.71 14.71 17.51
N ASP A 59 5.16 14.72 16.26
CA ASP A 59 6.51 15.20 15.90
C ASP A 59 6.71 16.68 16.27
N LEU A 60 5.66 17.49 16.16
CA LEU A 60 5.69 18.90 16.58
C LEU A 60 5.67 19.06 18.11
N MET A 61 4.92 18.22 18.83
CA MET A 61 4.77 18.32 20.28
C MET A 61 5.91 17.64 21.06
N ARG A 62 6.53 16.61 20.49
CA ARG A 62 7.59 15.80 21.09
C ARG A 62 8.69 15.53 20.08
N PRO A 63 9.40 16.58 19.63
CA PRO A 63 10.51 16.40 18.70
C PRO A 63 11.55 15.46 19.31
N GLU A 64 12.17 14.64 18.45
CA GLU A 64 13.24 13.68 18.80
C GLU A 64 12.81 12.54 19.75
N SER A 65 11.53 12.48 20.14
CA SER A 65 10.99 11.39 20.93
C SER A 65 10.45 10.31 20.00
N ARG A 66 10.78 9.03 20.25
CA ARG A 66 10.10 7.93 19.56
C ARG A 66 8.60 8.03 19.84
N MET A 67 7.77 8.03 18.81
CA MET A 67 6.32 7.93 18.96
C MET A 67 5.98 6.60 19.66
N PRO A 68 5.21 6.61 20.75
CA PRO A 68 4.73 5.36 21.34
C PRO A 68 3.84 4.67 20.29
N PHE A 69 4.18 3.42 20.01
CA PHE A 69 3.75 2.57 18.90
C PHE A 69 2.23 2.30 18.76
N ALA A 70 1.35 2.98 19.51
CA ALA A 70 -0.02 2.48 19.72
C ALA A 70 -1.13 3.13 18.87
N ALA A 71 -1.06 4.42 18.52
CA ALA A 71 -2.26 5.13 18.02
C ALA A 71 -2.30 5.28 16.48
N ASN A 72 -1.17 5.55 15.83
CA ASN A 72 -1.06 5.55 14.37
C ASN A 72 -1.30 4.14 13.81
N GLU A 73 -0.80 3.11 14.47
CA GLU A 73 -0.88 1.73 13.99
C GLU A 73 -2.30 1.17 14.04
N ILE A 74 -3.09 1.50 15.07
CA ILE A 74 -4.53 1.16 15.09
C ILE A 74 -5.25 1.82 13.90
N GLY A 75 -4.90 3.07 13.58
CA GLY A 75 -5.43 3.78 12.42
C GLY A 75 -5.05 3.12 11.10
N GLU A 76 -3.79 2.68 10.97
CA GLU A 76 -3.26 1.96 9.81
C GLU A 76 -3.88 0.57 9.65
N VAL A 77 -4.00 -0.21 10.73
CA VAL A 77 -4.70 -1.50 10.75
C VAL A 77 -6.14 -1.34 10.27
N ALA A 78 -6.86 -0.37 10.84
CA ALA A 78 -8.22 -0.07 10.42
C ALA A 78 -8.27 0.34 8.94
N PHE A 79 -7.32 1.15 8.48
CA PHE A 79 -7.20 1.54 7.09
C PHE A 79 -7.02 0.31 6.17
N PHE A 80 -6.11 -0.61 6.50
CA PHE A 80 -5.87 -1.79 5.67
C PHE A 80 -7.11 -2.70 5.59
N LEU A 81 -7.85 -2.84 6.69
CA LEU A 81 -9.14 -3.54 6.69
C LEU A 81 -10.20 -2.84 5.81
N VAL A 82 -10.29 -1.51 5.89
CA VAL A 82 -11.25 -0.72 5.09
C VAL A 82 -10.86 -0.71 3.61
N VAL A 83 -9.57 -0.68 3.27
CA VAL A 83 -9.09 -0.84 1.90
C VAL A 83 -9.44 -2.23 1.37
N ALA A 84 -9.23 -3.28 2.16
CA ALA A 84 -9.64 -4.64 1.79
C ALA A 84 -11.17 -4.71 1.57
N ALA A 85 -11.97 -4.06 2.43
CA ALA A 85 -13.41 -3.95 2.27
C ALA A 85 -13.81 -3.19 0.99
N THR A 86 -13.12 -2.09 0.67
CA THR A 86 -13.31 -1.30 -0.56
C THR A 86 -13.07 -2.15 -1.81
N ILE A 87 -11.96 -2.89 -1.82
CA ILE A 87 -11.61 -3.78 -2.93
C ILE A 87 -12.68 -4.87 -3.08
N ASN A 88 -13.05 -5.50 -1.96
CA ASN A 88 -13.99 -6.61 -1.93
C ASN A 88 -15.42 -6.20 -2.30
N SER A 89 -15.86 -4.98 -1.95
CA SER A 89 -17.16 -4.45 -2.37
C SER A 89 -17.23 -4.17 -3.88
N ALA A 90 -16.09 -3.95 -4.53
CA ALA A 90 -16.00 -3.74 -5.97
C ALA A 90 -15.90 -5.03 -6.79
N VAL A 91 -15.65 -6.19 -6.16
CA VAL A 91 -15.58 -7.48 -6.85
C VAL A 91 -16.99 -7.94 -7.26
N ARG A 92 -17.21 -8.14 -8.56
CA ARG A 92 -18.53 -8.53 -9.11
C ARG A 92 -18.86 -10.01 -8.94
N TYR A 93 -17.85 -10.89 -8.86
CA TYR A 93 -18.05 -12.33 -8.83
C TYR A 93 -17.17 -12.99 -7.77
N HIS A 94 -17.74 -13.93 -7.02
CA HIS A 94 -16.98 -14.76 -6.08
C HIS A 94 -16.04 -15.69 -6.83
N THR A 95 -14.78 -15.26 -7.02
CA THR A 95 -13.71 -16.09 -7.53
C THR A 95 -12.85 -16.61 -6.39
N ARG A 96 -12.78 -17.93 -6.22
CA ARG A 96 -11.78 -18.56 -5.36
C ARG A 96 -10.39 -18.45 -6.00
N LEU A 97 -9.38 -18.15 -5.20
CA LEU A 97 -7.99 -18.21 -5.65
C LEU A 97 -7.53 -19.67 -5.73
N PRO A 98 -6.84 -20.09 -6.81
CA PRO A 98 -6.17 -21.38 -6.82
C PRO A 98 -5.06 -21.46 -5.78
N ALA A 99 -4.74 -22.68 -5.36
CA ALA A 99 -3.79 -22.96 -4.30
C ALA A 99 -2.43 -22.26 -4.49
N GLY A 100 -1.87 -22.22 -5.71
CA GLY A 100 -0.57 -21.58 -5.95
C GLY A 100 -0.56 -20.06 -5.68
N TYR A 101 -1.66 -19.37 -5.98
CA TYR A 101 -1.80 -17.94 -5.70
C TYR A 101 -1.95 -17.68 -4.21
N LEU A 102 -2.78 -18.50 -3.56
CA LEU A 102 -2.97 -18.44 -2.11
C LEU A 102 -1.66 -18.69 -1.36
N ALA A 103 -0.95 -19.77 -1.71
CA ALA A 103 0.33 -20.11 -1.11
C ALA A 103 1.38 -19.01 -1.31
N GLY A 104 1.50 -18.47 -2.53
CA GLY A 104 2.42 -17.36 -2.80
C GLY A 104 2.09 -16.09 -2.01
N THR A 105 0.81 -15.72 -1.92
CA THR A 105 0.36 -14.57 -1.13
C THR A 105 0.64 -14.75 0.36
N CYS A 106 0.30 -15.91 0.92
CA CYS A 106 0.55 -16.21 2.33
C CYS A 106 2.06 -16.25 2.63
N LEU A 107 2.85 -16.86 1.76
CA LEU A 107 4.31 -16.96 1.95
C LEU A 107 4.96 -15.57 1.94
N PHE A 108 4.59 -14.71 0.99
CA PHE A 108 5.09 -13.34 0.94
C PHE A 108 4.69 -12.53 2.19
N ALA A 109 3.41 -12.57 2.55
CA ALA A 109 2.90 -11.83 3.72
C ALA A 109 3.54 -12.31 5.03
N PHE A 110 3.67 -13.63 5.21
CA PHE A 110 4.33 -14.22 6.36
C PHE A 110 5.82 -13.82 6.42
N SER A 111 6.53 -13.91 5.29
CA SER A 111 7.94 -13.52 5.22
C SER A 111 8.13 -12.04 5.54
N ASN A 112 7.25 -11.18 5.04
CA ASN A 112 7.26 -9.75 5.34
C ASN A 112 6.98 -9.46 6.82
N THR A 113 6.04 -10.19 7.42
CA THR A 113 5.76 -10.09 8.87
C THR A 113 6.97 -10.48 9.70
N VAL A 114 7.67 -11.55 9.32
CA VAL A 114 8.92 -11.96 9.99
C VAL A 114 9.98 -10.88 9.87
N LEU A 115 10.13 -10.24 8.71
CA LEU A 115 11.07 -9.13 8.54
C LEU A 115 10.74 -7.92 9.42
N TRP A 116 9.44 -7.60 9.58
CA TRP A 116 9.01 -6.55 10.51
C TRP A 116 9.34 -6.90 11.96
N ILE A 117 9.06 -8.13 12.40
CA ILE A 117 9.42 -8.61 13.75
C ILE A 117 10.91 -8.48 14.00
N LEU A 118 11.74 -8.86 13.01
CA LEU A 118 13.19 -8.77 13.12
C LEU A 118 13.69 -7.32 13.18
N TRP A 119 12.95 -6.37 12.62
CA TRP A 119 13.34 -4.97 12.56
C TRP A 119 12.83 -4.14 13.74
N SER A 120 11.56 -4.31 14.12
CA SER A 120 10.88 -3.56 15.19
C SER A 120 11.21 -4.14 16.58
N GLY A 121 11.36 -5.47 16.69
CA GLY A 121 11.37 -6.21 17.94
C GLY A 121 10.01 -6.42 18.60
N GLU A 122 8.91 -5.97 17.98
CA GLU A 122 7.56 -5.89 18.56
C GLU A 122 6.66 -7.03 18.07
N ILE A 123 6.93 -8.23 18.61
CA ILE A 123 6.36 -9.49 18.11
C ILE A 123 4.83 -9.49 18.04
N VAL A 124 4.14 -9.03 19.10
CA VAL A 124 2.67 -9.13 19.19
C VAL A 124 2.00 -8.24 18.17
N ASP A 125 2.44 -6.98 18.08
CA ASP A 125 1.84 -5.97 17.21
C ASP A 125 2.10 -6.30 15.74
N ASP A 126 3.31 -6.75 15.40
CA ASP A 126 3.63 -7.19 14.04
C ASP A 126 2.84 -8.42 13.60
N ILE A 127 2.51 -9.36 14.50
CA ILE A 127 1.66 -10.51 14.16
C ILE A 127 0.24 -10.03 13.82
N ILE A 128 -0.33 -9.11 14.61
CA ILE A 128 -1.66 -8.56 14.36
C ILE A 128 -1.68 -7.82 13.02
N MET A 129 -0.69 -6.95 12.81
CA MET A 129 -0.54 -6.19 11.59
C MET A 129 -0.33 -7.09 10.37
N GLY A 130 0.53 -8.10 10.51
CA GLY A 130 0.82 -9.10 9.48
C GLY A 130 -0.40 -9.93 9.08
N ALA A 131 -1.26 -10.29 10.03
CA ALA A 131 -2.53 -10.98 9.73
C ALA A 131 -3.46 -10.10 8.89
N VAL A 132 -3.57 -8.81 9.23
CA VAL A 132 -4.37 -7.84 8.47
C VAL A 132 -3.79 -7.59 7.09
N PHE A 133 -2.47 -7.45 6.97
CA PHE A 133 -1.76 -7.35 5.70
C PHE A 133 -1.95 -8.58 4.82
N THR A 134 -1.94 -9.78 5.40
CA THR A 134 -2.21 -11.03 4.68
C THR A 134 -3.61 -11.02 4.07
N TRP A 135 -4.61 -10.59 4.84
CA TRP A 135 -5.98 -10.46 4.34
C TRP A 135 -6.12 -9.41 3.23
N LEU A 136 -5.42 -8.29 3.37
CA LEU A 136 -5.37 -7.25 2.33
C LEU A 136 -4.73 -7.77 1.04
N PHE A 137 -3.57 -8.42 1.12
CA PHE A 137 -2.91 -9.00 -0.06
C PHE A 137 -3.77 -10.08 -0.71
N TYR A 138 -4.41 -10.95 0.08
CA TYR A 138 -5.38 -11.91 -0.44
C TYR A 138 -6.50 -11.22 -1.23
N SER A 139 -7.07 -10.15 -0.66
CA SER A 139 -8.14 -9.37 -1.31
C SER A 139 -7.66 -8.74 -2.62
N ILE A 140 -6.44 -8.19 -2.66
CA ILE A 140 -5.82 -7.61 -3.86
C ILE A 140 -5.59 -8.69 -4.93
N VAL A 141 -4.89 -9.78 -4.60
CA VAL A 141 -4.54 -10.84 -5.57
C VAL A 141 -5.80 -11.49 -6.13
N ARG A 142 -6.81 -11.73 -5.29
CA ARG A 142 -8.11 -12.23 -5.71
C ARG A 142 -8.78 -11.30 -6.72
N SER A 143 -8.77 -10.00 -6.44
CA SER A 143 -9.46 -9.01 -7.26
C SER A 143 -8.76 -8.78 -8.60
N LEU A 144 -7.42 -8.67 -8.58
CA LEU A 144 -6.59 -8.61 -9.78
C LEU A 144 -6.80 -9.82 -10.68
N ARG A 145 -6.89 -11.03 -10.09
CA ARG A 145 -7.19 -12.25 -10.84
C ARG A 145 -8.60 -12.22 -11.42
N SER A 146 -9.61 -11.85 -10.63
CA SER A 146 -11.00 -11.78 -11.09
C SER A 146 -11.18 -10.83 -12.28
N ALA A 147 -10.41 -9.74 -12.30
CA ALA A 147 -10.42 -8.75 -13.37
C ALA A 147 -9.44 -9.08 -14.51
N GLN A 148 -8.75 -10.22 -14.45
CA GLN A 148 -7.71 -10.62 -15.41
C GLN A 148 -6.68 -9.51 -15.66
N ALA A 149 -6.30 -8.79 -14.60
CA ALA A 149 -5.41 -7.64 -14.70
C ALA A 149 -4.02 -8.00 -15.23
N PHE A 150 -3.60 -9.25 -15.00
CA PHE A 150 -2.30 -9.80 -15.39
C PHE A 150 -2.42 -11.05 -16.25
N THR A 151 -1.48 -11.19 -17.19
CA THR A 151 -1.22 -12.44 -17.92
C THR A 151 -0.49 -13.46 -17.04
N GLY A 152 -0.46 -14.73 -17.43
CA GLY A 152 0.26 -15.77 -16.69
C GLY A 152 1.75 -15.47 -16.49
N ARG A 153 2.41 -14.88 -17.50
CA ARG A 153 3.82 -14.48 -17.43
C ARG A 153 4.05 -13.31 -16.47
N GLU A 154 3.12 -12.37 -16.42
CA GLU A 154 3.18 -11.23 -15.50
C GLU A 154 3.01 -11.68 -14.04
N TRP A 155 2.16 -12.67 -13.78
CA TRP A 155 2.06 -13.28 -12.45
C TRP A 155 3.36 -13.96 -12.02
N ILE A 156 4.01 -14.69 -12.92
CA ILE A 156 5.31 -15.32 -12.66
C ILE A 156 6.38 -14.25 -12.39
N GLY A 157 6.44 -13.21 -13.22
CA GLY A 157 7.37 -12.10 -13.03
C GLY A 157 7.19 -11.40 -11.68
N LEU A 158 5.94 -11.16 -11.26
CA LEU A 158 5.64 -10.60 -9.95
C LEU A 158 6.06 -11.55 -8.81
N GLY A 159 5.84 -12.85 -8.95
CA GLY A 159 6.30 -13.85 -7.98
C GLY A 159 7.82 -13.85 -7.81
N ILE A 160 8.57 -13.79 -8.92
CA ILE A 160 10.03 -13.68 -8.91
C ILE A 160 10.46 -12.38 -8.22
N LEU A 161 9.84 -11.25 -8.58
CA LEU A 161 10.15 -9.95 -7.98
C LEU A 161 9.94 -9.96 -6.46
N CYS A 162 8.79 -10.44 -5.99
CA CYS A 162 8.49 -10.54 -4.57
C CYS A 162 9.46 -11.46 -3.83
N THR A 163 9.81 -12.61 -4.43
CA THR A 163 10.77 -13.56 -3.84
C THR A 163 12.16 -12.94 -3.74
N ALA A 164 12.64 -12.30 -4.81
CA ALA A 164 13.91 -11.61 -4.83
C ALA A 164 13.97 -10.49 -3.79
N LEU A 165 12.88 -9.74 -3.63
CA LEU A 165 12.80 -8.67 -2.63
C LEU A 165 12.95 -9.22 -1.21
N ILE A 166 12.22 -10.29 -0.88
CA ILE A 166 12.34 -10.94 0.44
C ILE A 166 13.76 -11.46 0.66
N VAL A 167 14.37 -12.11 -0.34
CA VAL A 167 15.76 -12.61 -0.22
C VAL A 167 16.73 -11.46 0.02
N CYS A 168 16.65 -10.38 -0.77
CA CYS A 168 17.51 -9.21 -0.59
C CYS A 168 17.34 -8.60 0.81
N GLN A 169 16.10 -8.44 1.27
CA GLN A 169 15.80 -7.90 2.60
C GLN A 169 16.29 -8.80 3.73
N SER A 170 16.11 -10.12 3.62
CA SER A 170 16.63 -11.08 4.61
C SER A 170 18.16 -11.06 4.69
N LEU A 171 18.85 -10.86 3.57
CA LEU A 171 20.32 -10.79 3.55
C LEU A 171 20.85 -9.63 4.42
N THR A 172 20.10 -8.54 4.56
CA THR A 172 20.49 -7.36 5.37
C THR A 172 20.67 -7.67 6.86
N PHE A 173 20.06 -8.78 7.33
CA PHE A 173 20.17 -9.27 8.71
C PHE A 173 21.31 -10.30 8.90
N ILE A 174 21.87 -10.84 7.82
CA ILE A 174 22.83 -11.95 7.85
C ILE A 174 24.23 -11.48 7.48
N VAL A 175 24.34 -10.53 6.56
CA VAL A 175 25.64 -10.03 6.09
C VAL A 175 26.28 -9.06 7.07
N SER A 176 27.62 -8.94 7.04
CA SER A 176 28.33 -7.96 7.86
C SER A 176 27.98 -6.53 7.47
N GLU A 177 28.12 -5.60 8.42
CA GLU A 177 27.77 -4.18 8.22
C GLU A 177 28.48 -3.55 7.01
N ASP A 178 29.74 -3.92 6.77
CA ASP A 178 30.56 -3.39 5.67
C ASP A 178 29.97 -3.64 4.27
N ILE A 179 29.19 -4.72 4.11
CA ILE A 179 28.61 -5.10 2.82
C ILE A 179 27.08 -4.96 2.79
N LYS A 180 26.45 -4.56 3.90
CA LYS A 180 24.99 -4.44 4.04
C LYS A 180 24.35 -3.47 3.04
N ASN A 181 25.11 -2.46 2.62
CA ASN A 181 24.66 -1.48 1.61
C ASN A 181 24.30 -2.12 0.25
N ILE A 182 24.88 -3.28 -0.09
CA ILE A 182 24.63 -3.97 -1.36
C ILE A 182 23.22 -4.59 -1.40
N PRO A 183 22.84 -5.51 -0.47
CA PRO A 183 21.49 -6.05 -0.45
C PRO A 183 20.42 -4.97 -0.22
N ASP A 184 20.72 -3.93 0.57
CA ASP A 184 19.83 -2.76 0.72
C ASP A 184 19.57 -2.07 -0.62
N LEU A 185 20.63 -1.74 -1.37
CA LEU A 185 20.50 -1.12 -2.69
C LEU A 185 19.73 -2.01 -3.67
N CYS A 186 20.00 -3.32 -3.67
CA CYS A 186 19.25 -4.28 -4.47
C CYS A 186 17.76 -4.29 -4.10
N ALA A 187 17.43 -4.29 -2.80
CA ALA A 187 16.06 -4.24 -2.33
C ALA A 187 15.35 -2.95 -2.81
N TYR A 188 16.00 -1.80 -2.73
CA TYR A 188 15.44 -0.54 -3.24
C TYR A 188 15.19 -0.56 -4.75
N ILE A 189 16.12 -1.11 -5.53
CA ILE A 189 15.93 -1.30 -6.98
C ILE A 189 14.72 -2.19 -7.26
N LEU A 190 14.54 -3.28 -6.50
CA LEU A 190 13.38 -4.17 -6.65
C LEU A 190 12.07 -3.47 -6.27
N MET A 191 12.06 -2.64 -5.22
CA MET A 191 10.88 -1.84 -4.84
C MET A 191 10.48 -0.83 -5.93
N ILE A 192 11.46 -0.13 -6.52
CA ILE A 192 11.21 0.77 -7.64
C ILE A 192 10.74 0.01 -8.88
N THR A 193 11.33 -1.16 -9.15
CA THR A 193 10.93 -2.04 -10.25
C THR A 193 9.47 -2.48 -10.09
N GLY A 194 9.04 -2.83 -8.87
CA GLY A 194 7.63 -3.15 -8.60
C GLY A 194 6.70 -1.96 -8.79
N THR A 195 7.12 -0.77 -8.35
CA THR A 195 6.36 0.47 -8.56
C THR A 195 6.18 0.75 -10.05
N ALA A 196 7.25 0.61 -10.84
CA ALA A 196 7.22 0.76 -12.29
C ALA A 196 6.35 -0.31 -12.95
N PHE A 197 6.44 -1.57 -12.50
CA PHE A 197 5.60 -2.68 -12.97
C PHE A 197 4.12 -2.39 -12.77
N PHE A 198 3.68 -2.08 -11.55
CA PHE A 198 2.27 -1.78 -11.28
C PHE A 198 1.79 -0.53 -12.03
N THR A 199 2.65 0.50 -12.16
CA THR A 199 2.34 1.71 -12.94
C THR A 199 2.14 1.40 -14.41
N TYR A 200 3.05 0.63 -15.02
CA TYR A 200 2.94 0.19 -16.41
C TYR A 200 1.64 -0.57 -16.65
N GLN A 201 1.32 -1.51 -15.76
CA GLN A 201 0.11 -2.32 -15.83
C GLN A 201 -1.15 -1.47 -15.68
N PHE A 202 -1.15 -0.50 -14.76
CA PHE A 202 -2.23 0.47 -14.60
C PHE A 202 -2.46 1.29 -15.89
N ILE A 203 -1.40 1.83 -16.48
CA ILE A 203 -1.47 2.60 -17.73
C ILE A 203 -2.03 1.73 -18.86
N ARG A 204 -1.58 0.48 -18.97
CA ARG A 204 -2.07 -0.48 -19.96
C ARG A 204 -3.57 -0.74 -19.78
N ALA A 205 -4.02 -1.03 -18.57
CA ALA A 205 -5.43 -1.23 -18.26
C ALA A 205 -6.28 0.02 -18.54
N ASN A 206 -5.73 1.22 -18.27
CA ASN A 206 -6.39 2.48 -18.58
C ASN A 206 -6.55 2.70 -20.10
N LYS A 207 -5.50 2.43 -20.89
CA LYS A 207 -5.56 2.50 -22.36
C LYS A 207 -6.56 1.50 -22.93
N ALA A 208 -6.62 0.30 -22.36
CA ALA A 208 -7.58 -0.75 -22.74
C ALA A 208 -9.01 -0.51 -22.19
N LYS A 209 -9.26 0.60 -21.48
CA LYS A 209 -10.57 0.94 -20.88
C LYS A 209 -11.12 -0.13 -19.93
N LEU A 210 -10.25 -0.92 -19.30
CA LEU A 210 -10.63 -1.97 -18.35
C LEU A 210 -10.83 -1.37 -16.95
N ALA A 211 -12.05 -0.88 -16.66
CA ALA A 211 -12.33 -0.09 -15.46
C ALA A 211 -11.99 -0.82 -14.14
N TYR A 212 -12.36 -2.10 -14.00
CA TYR A 212 -12.09 -2.88 -12.78
C TYR A 212 -10.63 -3.31 -12.65
N ALA A 213 -9.98 -3.70 -13.76
CA ALA A 213 -8.55 -4.00 -13.72
C ALA A 213 -7.75 -2.76 -13.31
N ARG A 214 -8.07 -1.59 -13.88
CA ARG A 214 -7.47 -0.30 -13.50
C ARG A 214 -7.71 0.01 -12.02
N LEU A 215 -8.91 -0.20 -11.51
CA LEU A 215 -9.25 -0.02 -10.09
C LEU A 215 -8.37 -0.89 -9.19
N PHE A 216 -8.33 -2.20 -9.41
CA PHE A 216 -7.57 -3.09 -8.54
C PHE A 216 -6.05 -2.88 -8.67
N LEU A 217 -5.58 -2.46 -9.85
CA LEU A 217 -4.18 -2.09 -10.07
C LEU A 217 -3.77 -0.81 -9.33
N SER A 218 -4.66 0.17 -9.19
CA SER A 218 -4.32 1.37 -8.39
C SER A 218 -4.21 1.03 -6.92
N PHE A 219 -5.07 0.16 -6.39
CA PHE A 219 -4.92 -0.38 -5.03
C PHE A 219 -3.62 -1.16 -4.87
N ALA A 220 -3.31 -2.07 -5.78
CA ALA A 220 -2.06 -2.83 -5.72
C ALA A 220 -0.80 -1.94 -5.78
N LEU A 221 -0.80 -0.93 -6.66
CA LEU A 221 0.30 0.03 -6.78
C LEU A 221 0.54 0.80 -5.47
N VAL A 222 -0.52 1.34 -4.88
CA VAL A 222 -0.38 2.18 -3.67
C VAL A 222 -0.03 1.34 -2.45
N ILE A 223 -0.62 0.13 -2.30
CA ILE A 223 -0.22 -0.78 -1.23
C ILE A 223 1.23 -1.24 -1.39
N TRP A 224 1.71 -1.45 -2.63
CA TRP A 224 3.13 -1.69 -2.88
C TRP A 224 4.01 -0.51 -2.44
N ILE A 225 3.62 0.73 -2.79
CA ILE A 225 4.33 1.95 -2.38
C ILE A 225 4.36 2.09 -0.86
N ILE A 226 3.23 1.87 -0.18
CA ILE A 226 3.13 1.87 1.28
C ILE A 226 4.07 0.82 1.89
N THR A 227 4.06 -0.41 1.36
CA THR A 227 4.94 -1.48 1.82
C THR A 227 6.41 -1.11 1.62
N ALA A 228 6.76 -0.58 0.45
CA ALA A 228 8.11 -0.13 0.13
C ALA A 228 8.55 1.04 1.03
N LYS A 229 7.65 1.97 1.36
CA LYS A 229 7.87 3.05 2.32
C LYS A 229 8.26 2.48 3.68
N TYR A 230 7.46 1.55 4.22
CA TYR A 230 7.78 0.92 5.51
C TYR A 230 9.10 0.16 5.44
N MET A 231 9.42 -0.53 4.35
CA MET A 231 10.69 -1.25 4.22
C MET A 231 11.91 -0.36 3.87
N SER A 232 11.78 0.97 3.94
CA SER A 232 12.82 1.91 3.52
C SER A 232 13.26 2.89 4.60
N GLY A 233 14.55 3.23 4.61
CA GLY A 233 15.11 4.29 5.44
C GLY A 233 15.52 5.54 4.64
N GLY A 234 15.73 6.65 5.35
CA GLY A 234 16.34 7.87 4.81
C GLY A 234 15.64 8.44 3.56
N ASN A 235 16.41 8.68 2.49
CA ASN A 235 15.87 9.30 1.27
C ASN A 235 14.89 8.38 0.52
N TRP A 236 15.03 7.06 0.63
CA TRP A 236 14.12 6.10 0.01
C TRP A 236 12.73 6.15 0.66
N TYR A 237 12.67 6.28 1.99
CA TYR A 237 11.42 6.53 2.72
C TYR A 237 10.69 7.76 2.17
N ASN A 238 11.40 8.89 2.06
CA ASN A 238 10.84 10.14 1.55
C ASN A 238 10.37 10.04 0.09
N LEU A 239 11.08 9.27 -0.74
CA LEU A 239 10.66 9.00 -2.12
C LEU A 239 9.33 8.27 -2.14
N PHE A 240 9.19 7.16 -1.42
CA PHE A 240 7.94 6.40 -1.40
C PHE A 240 6.79 7.17 -0.75
N LEU A 241 7.05 7.93 0.32
CA LEU A 241 6.08 8.86 0.90
C LEU A 241 5.58 9.88 -0.12
N THR A 242 6.48 10.43 -0.93
CA THR A 242 6.10 11.39 -1.98
C THR A 242 5.31 10.72 -3.10
N LEU A 243 5.59 9.45 -3.43
CA LEU A 243 4.85 8.67 -4.42
C LEU A 243 3.47 8.18 -3.92
N GLU A 244 3.32 8.03 -2.61
CA GLU A 244 2.06 7.64 -1.95
C GLU A 244 0.96 8.68 -2.19
N THR A 245 1.30 9.97 -2.07
CA THR A 245 0.36 11.09 -2.27
C THR A 245 -0.37 11.07 -3.63
N PRO A 246 0.30 11.04 -4.80
CA PRO A 246 -0.40 10.90 -6.08
C PRO A 246 -1.09 9.54 -6.23
N GLY A 247 -0.62 8.51 -5.52
CA GLY A 247 -1.30 7.22 -5.38
C GLY A 247 -2.72 7.35 -4.83
N PHE A 248 -2.91 8.13 -3.76
CA PHE A 248 -4.25 8.40 -3.23
C PHE A 248 -5.17 9.11 -4.22
N ILE A 249 -4.63 10.01 -5.04
CA ILE A 249 -5.39 10.64 -6.12
C ILE A 249 -5.85 9.58 -7.14
N LEU A 250 -4.96 8.64 -7.49
CA LEU A 250 -5.29 7.53 -8.40
C LEU A 250 -6.40 6.63 -7.87
N TRP A 251 -6.48 6.40 -6.56
CA TRP A 251 -7.59 5.67 -5.95
C TRP A 251 -8.92 6.35 -6.20
N TYR A 252 -9.02 7.64 -5.90
CA TYR A 252 -10.26 8.41 -6.09
C TYR A 252 -10.70 8.40 -7.55
N LEU A 253 -9.77 8.68 -8.47
CA LEU A 253 -10.07 8.69 -9.91
C LEU A 253 -10.52 7.32 -10.42
N SER A 254 -9.92 6.24 -9.90
CA SER A 254 -10.26 4.88 -10.30
C SER A 254 -11.62 4.45 -9.76
N VAL A 255 -11.91 4.74 -8.48
CA VAL A 255 -13.20 4.46 -7.85
C VAL A 255 -14.30 5.26 -8.51
N ARG A 256 -14.12 6.58 -8.71
CA ARG A 256 -15.08 7.45 -9.38
C ARG A 256 -15.53 6.88 -10.72
N LYS A 257 -14.58 6.46 -11.56
CA LYS A 257 -14.88 5.88 -12.88
C LYS A 257 -15.64 4.55 -12.82
N VAL A 258 -15.60 3.82 -11.71
CA VAL A 258 -16.34 2.57 -11.53
C VAL A 258 -17.72 2.82 -10.94
N VAL A 259 -17.84 3.73 -9.97
CA VAL A 259 -19.12 4.01 -9.28
C VAL A 259 -20.01 5.01 -10.01
N LYS A 260 -19.42 5.85 -10.87
CA LYS A 260 -20.12 6.82 -11.72
C LYS A 260 -19.51 6.80 -13.13
N PRO A 261 -19.82 5.78 -13.95
CA PRO A 261 -19.41 5.73 -15.34
C PRO A 261 -20.25 6.75 -16.13
N GLU A 262 -19.67 7.93 -16.38
CA GLU A 262 -20.18 8.90 -17.36
C GLU A 262 -19.95 8.40 -18.79
#